data_AF-A0AAD5KQ23-F1
#
_entry.id   AF-A0AAD5KQ23-F1
#
_cell.length_a   1.000
_cell.length_b   1.000
_cell.length_c   1.000
_cell.angle_alpha   90.00
_cell.angle_beta   90.00
_cell.angle_gamma   90.00
#
_symmetry.space_group_name_H-M   'P 1'
#
loop_
_entity.id
_entity.type
_entity.pdbx_description
1 polymer ?
#
loop_
_entity_poly.entity_id
_entity_poly.type
_entity_poly.pdbx_seq_one_letter_code
_entity_poly.pdbx_strand_id
1 'polypeptide(L)'
;MTNALSEYYENIVDQVMATLTEEITLSAPRSYMSIHHYGRCRTSLRSFVHDLRDHLNLMRANLLGSIRPLVESNLPNITVIGARLTEDILALNRHICLQLGLILNVEEAADIIINQSMPTHDIDEMDEKEALAWLETLRRESEQQEEQRPESRALTHWLRSWLSEVEEILKVQFDERVQDATQLILEDFLVDDS
;
A
#
# COMPACT_ATOMS: atom_id res chain seq x y z
N MET A 1 -25.78 2.25 -11.80
CA MET A 1 -24.46 2.75 -12.23
C MET A 1 -23.35 2.63 -11.19
N THR A 2 -23.49 3.27 -10.03
CA THR A 2 -22.38 3.49 -9.09
C THR A 2 -21.79 2.21 -8.49
N ASN A 3 -22.64 1.22 -8.21
CA ASN A 3 -22.20 -0.04 -7.60
C ASN A 3 -21.33 -0.86 -8.57
N ALA A 4 -21.76 -1.02 -9.82
CA ALA A 4 -21.06 -1.85 -10.79
C ALA A 4 -19.70 -1.25 -11.19
N LEU A 5 -19.63 0.09 -11.34
CA LEU A 5 -18.36 0.78 -11.62
C LEU A 5 -17.41 0.72 -10.42
N SER A 6 -17.93 0.84 -9.19
CA SER A 6 -17.12 0.68 -7.97
C SER A 6 -16.57 -0.74 -7.85
N GLU A 7 -17.42 -1.77 -8.02
CA GLU A 7 -17.02 -3.18 -8.02
C GLU A 7 -15.95 -3.46 -9.09
N TYR A 8 -16.07 -2.85 -10.27
CA TYR A 8 -15.07 -2.95 -11.33
C TYR A 8 -13.68 -2.43 -10.88
N TYR A 9 -13.61 -1.23 -10.30
CA TYR A 9 -12.34 -0.67 -9.81
C TYR A 9 -11.82 -1.44 -8.58
N GLU A 10 -12.71 -1.85 -7.68
CA GLU A 10 -12.39 -2.68 -6.51
C GLU A 10 -11.70 -3.97 -6.97
N ASN A 11 -12.25 -4.68 -7.96
CA ASN A 11 -11.67 -5.92 -8.50
C ASN A 11 -10.26 -5.73 -9.06
N ILE A 12 -10.00 -4.63 -9.77
CA ILE A 12 -8.67 -4.35 -10.33
C ILE A 12 -7.67 -4.09 -9.20
N VAL A 13 -8.02 -3.23 -8.25
CA VAL A 13 -7.16 -2.92 -7.09
C VAL A 13 -6.90 -4.16 -6.26
N ASP A 14 -7.93 -4.99 -6.05
CA ASP A 14 -7.84 -6.24 -5.33
C ASP A 14 -6.81 -7.19 -5.96
N GLN A 15 -6.90 -7.37 -7.28
CA GLN A 15 -6.01 -8.23 -8.05
C GLN A 15 -4.55 -7.73 -8.02
N VAL A 16 -4.35 -6.43 -8.22
CA VAL A 16 -3.02 -5.81 -8.20
C VAL A 16 -2.38 -5.96 -6.83
N MET A 17 -3.11 -5.62 -5.76
CA MET A 17 -2.59 -5.71 -4.40
C MET A 17 -2.37 -7.15 -3.94
N ALA A 18 -3.22 -8.09 -4.35
CA ALA A 18 -3.02 -9.51 -4.06
C ALA A 18 -1.72 -10.04 -4.69
N THR A 19 -1.50 -9.71 -5.96
CA THR A 19 -0.28 -10.12 -6.71
C THR A 19 0.96 -9.51 -6.08
N LEU A 20 0.95 -8.20 -5.83
CA LEU A 20 2.08 -7.51 -5.20
C LEU A 20 2.40 -8.06 -3.80
N THR A 21 1.37 -8.33 -2.99
CA THR A 21 1.55 -8.89 -1.65
C THR A 21 2.25 -10.25 -1.72
N GLU A 22 1.88 -11.10 -2.68
CA GLU A 22 2.54 -12.38 -2.91
C GLU A 22 4.01 -12.19 -3.33
N GLU A 23 4.29 -11.32 -4.29
CA GLU A 23 5.66 -11.09 -4.78
C GLU A 23 6.59 -10.49 -3.71
N ILE A 24 6.10 -9.51 -2.94
CA ILE A 24 6.83 -8.91 -1.83
C ILE A 24 7.10 -9.97 -0.76
N THR A 25 6.09 -10.74 -0.36
CA THR A 25 6.27 -11.76 0.70
C THR A 25 7.15 -12.93 0.26
N LEU A 26 7.15 -13.29 -1.02
CA LEU A 26 8.07 -14.28 -1.58
C LEU A 26 9.53 -13.78 -1.65
N SER A 27 9.73 -12.49 -1.96
CA SER A 27 11.07 -11.90 -2.05
C SER A 27 11.66 -11.47 -0.69
N ALA A 28 10.79 -11.18 0.29
CA ALA A 28 11.15 -10.69 1.62
C ALA A 28 12.23 -11.53 2.33
N PRO A 29 12.20 -12.88 2.36
CA PRO A 29 13.24 -13.68 3.00
C PRO A 29 14.64 -13.44 2.43
N ARG A 30 14.73 -13.31 1.11
CA ARG A 30 16.01 -13.11 0.44
C ARG A 30 16.58 -11.73 0.74
N SER A 31 15.74 -10.70 0.64
CA SER A 31 16.14 -9.32 0.98
C SER A 31 16.56 -9.21 2.44
N TYR A 32 15.76 -9.76 3.35
CA TYR A 32 16.04 -9.82 4.78
C TYR A 32 17.39 -10.49 5.06
N MET A 33 17.61 -11.69 4.54
CA MET A 33 18.86 -12.43 4.76
C MET A 33 20.08 -11.73 4.16
N SER A 34 19.93 -11.11 2.98
CA SER A 34 21.02 -10.37 2.33
C SER A 34 21.42 -9.12 3.12
N ILE A 35 20.47 -8.44 3.75
CA ILE A 35 20.71 -7.21 4.51
C ILE A 35 21.32 -7.56 5.88
N HIS A 36 20.95 -8.70 6.47
CA HIS A 36 21.43 -9.14 7.79
C HIS A 36 22.64 -10.10 7.75
N HIS A 37 23.38 -10.18 6.64
CA HIS A 37 24.38 -11.23 6.38
C HIS A 37 25.50 -11.42 7.44
N TYR A 38 25.68 -10.50 8.40
CA TYR A 38 26.67 -10.60 9.48
C TYR A 38 26.18 -10.09 10.85
N GLY A 39 24.88 -9.85 11.03
CA GLY A 39 24.33 -9.15 12.20
C GLY A 39 23.41 -10.00 13.09
N ARG A 40 23.21 -9.57 14.33
CA ARG A 40 22.18 -10.13 15.22
C ARG A 40 20.83 -9.54 14.79
N CYS A 41 20.00 -10.34 14.11
CA CYS A 41 18.64 -9.97 13.75
C CYS A 41 17.81 -9.67 15.00
N ARG A 42 17.10 -8.53 15.00
CA ARG A 42 16.25 -8.09 16.13
C ARG A 42 14.90 -8.78 16.15
N THR A 43 14.45 -9.26 14.99
CA THR A 43 13.20 -9.99 14.81
C THR A 43 13.51 -11.32 14.14
N SER A 44 12.62 -12.30 14.28
CA SER A 44 12.74 -13.52 13.50
C SER A 44 12.31 -13.23 12.05
N LEU A 45 12.93 -13.90 11.07
CA LEU A 45 12.48 -13.82 9.67
C LEU A 45 10.98 -14.13 9.55
N ARG A 46 10.48 -15.11 10.31
CA ARG A 46 9.07 -15.50 10.29
C ARG A 46 8.17 -14.36 10.78
N SER A 47 8.54 -13.70 11.87
CA SER A 47 7.82 -12.54 12.41
C SER A 47 7.83 -11.39 11.41
N PHE A 48 9.00 -11.04 10.86
CA PHE A 48 9.13 -10.01 9.84
C PHE A 48 8.21 -10.24 8.63
N VAL A 49 8.22 -11.44 8.05
CA VAL A 49 7.39 -11.76 6.88
C VAL A 49 5.90 -11.75 7.22
N HIS A 50 5.55 -12.20 8.43
CA HIS A 50 4.18 -12.18 8.92
C HIS A 50 3.67 -10.74 9.06
N ASP A 51 4.41 -9.91 9.79
CA ASP A 51 4.05 -8.51 10.03
C ASP A 51 3.98 -7.73 8.71
N LEU A 52 4.95 -7.92 7.81
CA LEU A 52 4.94 -7.33 6.47
C LEU A 52 3.66 -7.70 5.70
N ARG A 53 3.28 -8.97 5.72
CA ARG A 53 2.05 -9.43 5.04
C ARG A 53 0.80 -8.79 5.65
N ASP A 54 0.72 -8.70 6.97
CA ASP A 54 -0.43 -8.09 7.64
C ASP A 54 -0.58 -6.62 7.28
N HIS A 55 0.53 -5.87 7.22
CA HIS A 55 0.50 -4.48 6.80
C HIS A 55 0.11 -4.30 5.33
N LEU A 56 0.60 -5.16 4.43
CA LEU A 56 0.21 -5.14 3.01
C LEU A 56 -1.28 -5.47 2.83
N ASN A 57 -1.82 -6.39 3.63
CA ASN A 57 -3.25 -6.68 3.64
C ASN A 57 -4.08 -5.50 4.19
N LEU A 58 -3.59 -4.82 5.23
CA LEU A 58 -4.24 -3.61 5.75
C LEU A 58 -4.27 -2.50 4.71
N MET A 59 -3.15 -2.30 4.00
CA MET A 59 -3.03 -1.36 2.90
C MET A 59 -4.01 -1.69 1.77
N ARG A 60 -4.09 -2.96 1.36
CA ARG A 60 -5.12 -3.44 0.41
C ARG A 60 -6.54 -3.10 0.87
N ALA A 61 -6.87 -3.38 2.13
CA ALA A 61 -8.19 -3.08 2.69
C ALA A 61 -8.49 -1.57 2.68
N ASN A 62 -7.51 -0.73 3.00
CA ASN A 62 -7.65 0.73 2.98
C ASN A 62 -7.88 1.26 1.55
N LEU A 63 -7.15 0.74 0.57
CA LEU A 63 -7.34 1.10 -0.83
C LEU A 63 -8.74 0.71 -1.31
N LEU A 64 -9.17 -0.54 -1.06
CA LEU A 64 -10.52 -1.01 -1.41
C LEU A 64 -11.62 -0.17 -0.75
N GLY A 65 -11.48 0.13 0.55
CA GLY A 65 -12.43 0.98 1.27
C GLY A 65 -12.52 2.41 0.74
N SER A 66 -11.54 2.85 -0.06
CA SER A 66 -11.49 4.19 -0.65
C SER A 66 -12.07 4.25 -2.06
N ILE A 67 -12.20 3.14 -2.78
CA ILE A 67 -12.65 3.13 -4.19
C ILE A 67 -14.05 3.69 -4.34
N ARG A 68 -15.01 3.13 -3.59
CA ARG A 68 -16.41 3.55 -3.72
C ARG A 68 -16.61 5.05 -3.45
N PRO A 69 -16.10 5.62 -2.35
CA PRO A 69 -16.13 7.07 -2.14
C PRO A 69 -15.54 7.89 -3.30
N LEU A 70 -14.41 7.43 -3.87
CA LEU A 70 -13.73 8.12 -4.98
C LEU A 70 -14.53 8.05 -6.28
N VAL A 71 -15.17 6.91 -6.57
CA VAL A 71 -16.05 6.77 -7.73
C VAL A 71 -17.29 7.64 -7.56
N GLU A 72 -17.95 7.55 -6.40
CA GLU A 72 -19.15 8.33 -6.08
C GLU A 72 -18.93 9.84 -6.18
N SER A 73 -17.79 10.35 -5.69
CA SER A 73 -17.50 11.79 -5.73
C SER A 73 -17.23 12.32 -7.14
N ASN A 74 -16.89 11.45 -8.09
CA ASN A 74 -16.48 11.84 -9.44
C ASN A 74 -17.48 11.47 -10.54
N LEU A 75 -18.42 10.55 -10.27
CA LEU A 75 -19.51 10.20 -11.17
C LEU A 75 -20.36 11.38 -11.68
N PRO A 76 -20.68 12.41 -10.87
CA PRO A 76 -21.46 13.57 -11.36
C PRO A 76 -20.78 14.33 -12.51
N ASN A 77 -19.47 14.13 -12.72
CA ASN A 77 -18.70 14.76 -13.78
C ASN A 77 -18.69 13.95 -15.09
N ILE A 78 -19.21 12.71 -15.09
CA ILE A 78 -19.23 11.85 -16.29
C ILE A 78 -20.46 12.21 -17.13
N THR A 79 -20.22 12.65 -18.37
CA THR A 79 -21.26 12.96 -19.34
C THR A 79 -21.46 11.77 -20.27
N VAL A 80 -22.64 11.15 -20.22
CA VAL A 80 -22.95 9.88 -20.91
C VAL A 80 -23.23 10.07 -22.41
N ILE A 81 -23.00 11.27 -22.94
CA ILE A 81 -23.29 11.60 -24.33
C ILE A 81 -22.07 11.27 -25.22
N GLY A 82 -22.10 10.09 -25.83
CA GLY A 82 -21.26 9.72 -26.99
C GLY A 82 -19.75 9.70 -26.73
N ALA A 83 -18.95 10.09 -27.73
CA ALA A 83 -17.48 9.99 -27.79
C ALA A 83 -16.69 10.60 -26.60
N ARG A 84 -17.36 11.33 -25.71
CA ARG A 84 -16.77 11.90 -24.48
C ARG A 84 -16.75 10.93 -23.30
N LEU A 85 -17.58 9.88 -23.31
CA LEU A 85 -17.64 8.93 -22.19
C LEU A 85 -16.28 8.26 -21.93
N THR A 86 -15.57 7.87 -22.98
CA THR A 86 -14.22 7.29 -22.84
C THR A 86 -13.22 8.30 -22.30
N GLU A 87 -13.29 9.57 -22.69
CA GLU A 87 -12.43 10.64 -22.16
C GLU A 87 -12.72 10.89 -20.68
N ASP A 88 -13.99 10.88 -20.28
CA ASP A 88 -14.43 11.05 -18.89
C ASP A 88 -13.98 9.87 -18.00
N ILE A 89 -14.05 8.62 -18.51
CA ILE A 89 -13.53 7.44 -17.79
C ILE A 89 -12.00 7.50 -17.68
N LEU A 90 -11.28 7.92 -18.72
CA LEU A 90 -9.83 8.12 -18.63
C LEU A 90 -9.47 9.20 -17.60
N ALA A 91 -10.26 10.28 -17.52
CA ALA A 91 -10.09 11.30 -16.49
C ALA A 91 -10.35 10.72 -15.09
N LEU A 92 -11.40 9.90 -14.94
CA LEU A 92 -11.70 9.18 -13.69
C LEU A 92 -10.56 8.23 -13.30
N ASN A 93 -10.07 7.40 -14.21
CA ASN A 93 -8.95 6.49 -14.00
C ASN A 93 -7.73 7.22 -13.43
N ARG A 94 -7.34 8.33 -14.08
CA ARG A 94 -6.20 9.15 -13.64
C ARG A 94 -6.44 9.74 -12.26
N HIS A 95 -7.66 10.21 -12.00
CA HIS A 95 -8.00 10.79 -10.71
C HIS A 95 -7.97 9.74 -9.59
N ILE A 96 -8.61 8.58 -9.79
CA ILE A 96 -8.61 7.49 -8.82
C ILE A 96 -7.18 7.01 -8.57
N CYS A 97 -6.37 6.76 -9.61
CA CYS A 97 -4.96 6.38 -9.43
C CYS A 97 -4.18 7.36 -8.56
N LEU A 98 -4.32 8.67 -8.84
CA LEU A 98 -3.61 9.69 -8.08
C LEU A 98 -4.07 9.71 -6.61
N GLN A 99 -5.37 9.59 -6.35
CA GLN A 99 -5.90 9.55 -4.98
C GLN A 99 -5.44 8.29 -4.24
N LEU A 100 -5.43 7.13 -4.90
CA LEU A 100 -4.91 5.89 -4.33
C LEU A 100 -3.41 5.98 -4.04
N GLY A 101 -2.62 6.63 -4.90
CA GLY A 101 -1.20 6.91 -4.65
C GLY A 101 -0.98 7.77 -3.39
N LEU A 102 -1.83 8.79 -3.20
CA LEU A 102 -1.81 9.62 -1.99
C LEU A 102 -2.21 8.85 -0.73
N ILE A 103 -3.21 7.97 -0.82
CA ILE A 103 -3.64 7.10 0.29
C ILE A 103 -2.56 6.08 0.65
N LEU A 104 -1.89 5.53 -0.36
CA LEU A 104 -0.80 4.58 -0.20
C LEU A 104 0.39 5.21 0.55
N ASN A 105 0.71 6.46 0.24
CA ASN A 105 1.83 7.22 0.79
C ASN A 105 3.09 6.35 0.98
N VAL A 106 3.65 5.90 -0.15
CA VAL A 106 4.73 4.90 -0.23
C VAL A 106 5.87 5.15 0.75
N GLU A 107 6.29 6.41 0.87
CA GLU A 107 7.41 6.82 1.72
C GLU A 107 7.11 6.53 3.19
N GLU A 108 5.96 7.02 3.69
CA GLU A 108 5.53 6.86 5.07
C GLU A 108 5.13 5.41 5.37
N ALA A 109 4.42 4.75 4.45
CA ALA A 109 3.98 3.38 4.62
C ALA A 109 5.18 2.42 4.77
N ALA A 110 6.19 2.53 3.92
CA ALA A 110 7.36 1.69 4.02
C ALA A 110 8.12 1.91 5.34
N ASP A 111 8.23 3.16 5.81
CA ASP A 111 8.85 3.47 7.09
C ASP A 111 8.08 2.84 8.26
N ILE A 112 6.77 3.02 8.29
CA ILE A 112 5.91 2.47 9.35
C ILE A 112 6.03 0.94 9.38
N ILE A 113 5.87 0.29 8.23
CA ILE A 113 5.88 -1.17 8.12
C ILE A 113 7.20 -1.74 8.61
N ILE A 114 8.34 -1.20 8.14
CA ILE A 114 9.66 -1.74 8.51
C ILE A 114 9.97 -1.46 9.99
N ASN A 115 9.65 -0.27 10.50
CA ASN A 115 9.89 0.05 11.90
C ASN A 115 9.03 -0.79 12.85
N GLN A 116 7.76 -1.06 12.49
CA GLN A 116 6.86 -1.89 13.30
C GLN A 116 7.19 -3.38 13.22
N SER A 117 7.66 -3.86 12.07
CA SER A 117 8.09 -5.26 11.88
C SER A 117 9.45 -5.57 12.52
N MET A 118 10.17 -4.55 12.99
CA MET A 118 11.44 -4.68 13.70
C MET A 118 11.35 -4.04 15.09
N PRO A 119 10.61 -4.68 16.03
CA PRO A 119 10.45 -4.14 17.36
C PRO A 119 11.82 -3.86 18.00
N THR A 120 11.95 -2.65 18.56
CA THR A 120 13.01 -2.35 19.50
C THR A 120 12.72 -3.12 20.77
N HIS A 121 13.29 -4.32 20.90
CA HIS A 121 13.35 -5.17 22.10
C HIS A 121 12.40 -4.81 23.26
N ASP A 122 11.45 -5.72 23.53
CA ASP A 122 10.49 -5.72 24.64
C ASP A 122 10.99 -5.04 25.93
N ILE A 123 10.28 -3.99 26.34
CA ILE A 123 10.44 -3.30 27.64
C ILE A 123 9.49 -3.92 28.69
N ASP A 124 8.69 -4.92 28.32
CA ASP A 124 7.60 -5.40 29.16
C ASP A 124 8.04 -6.28 30.35
N GLU A 125 9.33 -6.56 30.52
CA GLU A 125 9.88 -7.32 31.67
C GLU A 125 11.07 -6.64 32.37
N MET A 126 11.27 -5.32 32.23
CA MET A 126 12.39 -4.65 32.90
C MET A 126 12.03 -4.16 34.31
N ASP A 127 12.84 -4.56 35.29
CA ASP A 127 12.82 -4.03 36.65
C ASP A 127 12.96 -2.50 36.62
N GLU A 128 12.31 -1.79 37.56
CA GLU A 128 12.21 -0.32 37.56
C GLU A 128 13.60 0.36 37.58
N LYS A 129 14.59 -0.35 38.12
CA LYS A 129 16.00 0.04 38.16
C LYS A 129 16.72 -0.13 36.82
N GLU A 130 16.34 -1.16 36.07
CA GLU A 130 16.82 -1.45 34.71
C GLU A 130 16.16 -0.48 33.71
N ALA A 131 14.88 -0.13 33.92
CA ALA A 131 14.16 0.90 33.16
C ALA A 131 14.83 2.28 33.27
N LEU A 132 15.31 2.66 34.45
CA LEU A 132 16.06 3.91 34.64
C LEU A 132 17.45 3.87 33.97
N ALA A 133 18.18 2.75 34.10
CA ALA A 133 19.46 2.57 33.42
C ALA A 133 19.29 2.55 31.88
N TRP A 134 18.18 2.00 31.40
CA TRP A 134 17.82 1.97 29.99
C TRP A 134 17.34 3.32 29.49
N LEU A 135 16.57 4.10 30.27
CA LEU A 135 16.23 5.49 29.93
C LEU A 135 17.48 6.37 29.76
N GLU A 136 18.48 6.15 30.59
CA GLU A 136 19.76 6.86 30.51
C GLU A 136 20.65 6.35 29.37
N THR A 137 20.51 5.08 28.99
CA THR A 137 21.12 4.49 27.79
C THR A 137 20.41 4.98 26.52
N LEU A 138 19.09 5.00 26.50
CA LEU A 138 18.25 5.59 25.46
C LEU A 138 18.52 7.06 25.26
N ARG A 139 18.78 7.83 26.31
CA ARG A 139 19.12 9.25 26.18
C ARG A 139 20.47 9.44 25.50
N ARG A 140 21.44 8.57 25.79
CA ARG A 140 22.73 8.52 25.08
C ARG A 140 22.58 7.97 23.66
N GLU A 141 21.70 6.99 23.45
CA GLU A 141 21.39 6.43 22.13
C GLU A 141 20.55 7.40 21.30
N SER A 142 19.69 8.23 21.88
CA SER A 142 18.91 9.25 21.15
C SER A 142 19.81 10.36 20.63
N GLU A 143 20.88 10.68 21.37
CA GLU A 143 21.98 11.55 20.92
C GLU A 143 22.87 10.88 19.85
N GLN A 144 22.75 9.56 19.63
CA GLN A 144 23.40 8.79 18.55
C GLN A 144 22.42 8.29 17.47
N GLN A 145 21.11 8.49 17.61
CA GLN A 145 20.06 7.95 16.74
C GLN A 145 19.85 8.74 15.44
N GLU A 146 20.56 9.85 15.25
CA GLU A 146 20.69 10.46 13.92
C GLU A 146 21.40 9.54 12.92
N GLU A 147 22.13 8.53 13.41
CA GLU A 147 22.57 7.36 12.65
C GLU A 147 21.44 6.31 12.58
N GLN A 148 20.38 6.61 11.81
CA GLN A 148 19.34 5.62 11.48
C GLN A 148 20.01 4.34 10.96
N ARG A 149 19.62 3.22 11.57
CA ARG A 149 20.22 1.89 11.43
C ARG A 149 20.26 1.48 9.95
N PRO A 150 21.44 1.10 9.41
CA PRO A 150 21.61 0.85 7.98
C PRO A 150 20.71 -0.27 7.45
N GLU A 151 20.40 -1.27 8.28
CA GLU A 151 19.52 -2.39 7.93
C GLU A 151 18.07 -1.94 7.74
N SER A 152 17.54 -1.12 8.67
CA SER A 152 16.18 -0.59 8.57
C SER A 152 16.04 0.31 7.36
N ARG A 153 17.03 1.19 7.12
CA ARG A 153 17.08 2.02 5.90
C ARG A 153 17.08 1.16 4.64
N ALA A 154 17.89 0.09 4.60
CA ALA A 154 17.96 -0.79 3.43
C ALA A 154 16.64 -1.54 3.18
N LEU A 155 15.99 -2.06 4.23
CA LEU A 155 14.69 -2.72 4.14
C LEU A 155 13.58 -1.74 3.75
N THR A 156 13.61 -0.53 4.30
CA THR A 156 12.72 0.56 3.91
C THR A 156 12.88 0.87 2.43
N HIS A 157 14.11 1.11 1.94
CA HIS A 157 14.35 1.40 0.52
C HIS A 157 13.89 0.25 -0.38
N TRP A 158 14.13 -0.99 0.02
CA TRP A 158 13.65 -2.16 -0.69
C TRP A 158 12.11 -2.17 -0.79
N LEU A 159 11.41 -1.95 0.32
CA LEU A 159 9.95 -1.93 0.34
C LEU A 159 9.37 -0.74 -0.43
N ARG A 160 9.99 0.44 -0.32
CA ARG A 160 9.61 1.64 -1.11
C ARG A 160 9.69 1.36 -2.61
N SER A 161 10.73 0.66 -3.07
CA SER A 161 10.86 0.29 -4.48
C SER A 161 9.64 -0.50 -4.95
N TRP A 162 9.25 -1.54 -4.21
CA TRP A 162 8.07 -2.34 -4.53
C TRP A 162 6.76 -1.54 -4.48
N LEU A 163 6.56 -0.76 -3.42
CA LEU A 163 5.32 0.01 -3.25
C LEU A 163 5.21 1.15 -4.28
N SER A 164 6.33 1.67 -4.78
CA SER A 164 6.33 2.72 -5.82
C SER A 164 5.78 2.22 -7.16
N GLU A 165 5.81 0.91 -7.41
CA GLU A 165 5.29 0.32 -8.65
C GLU A 165 3.75 0.25 -8.66
N VAL A 166 3.10 0.34 -7.50
CA VAL A 166 1.64 0.18 -7.37
C VAL A 166 0.87 1.20 -8.18
N GLU A 167 1.24 2.47 -8.12
CA GLU A 167 0.55 3.54 -8.85
C GLU A 167 0.68 3.32 -10.36
N GLU A 168 1.86 2.93 -10.84
CA GLU A 168 2.10 2.68 -12.26
C GLU A 168 1.32 1.45 -12.75
N ILE A 169 1.34 0.35 -11.99
CA ILE A 169 0.59 -0.86 -12.33
C ILE A 169 -0.91 -0.58 -12.36
N LEU A 170 -1.46 0.11 -11.35
CA LEU A 170 -2.88 0.46 -11.31
C LEU A 170 -3.28 1.34 -12.49
N LYS A 171 -2.45 2.32 -12.84
CA LYS A 171 -2.68 3.19 -13.99
C LYS A 171 -2.76 2.39 -15.29
N VAL A 172 -1.81 1.49 -15.51
CA VAL A 172 -1.83 0.60 -16.68
C VAL A 172 -3.09 -0.26 -16.68
N GLN A 173 -3.42 -0.90 -15.56
CA GLN A 173 -4.59 -1.78 -15.47
C GLN A 173 -5.93 -1.04 -15.67
N PHE A 174 -6.06 0.18 -15.16
CA PHE A 174 -7.26 0.99 -15.39
C PHE A 174 -7.39 1.43 -16.85
N ASP A 175 -6.29 1.85 -17.47
CA ASP A 175 -6.30 2.34 -18.86
C ASP A 175 -6.49 1.19 -19.86
N GLU A 176 -5.88 0.02 -19.66
CA GLU A 176 -6.06 -1.17 -20.50
C GLU A 176 -7.50 -1.66 -20.54
N ARG A 177 -8.24 -1.48 -19.44
CA ARG A 177 -9.61 -1.97 -19.27
C ARG A 177 -10.68 -0.88 -19.42
N VAL A 178 -10.30 0.31 -19.93
CA VAL A 178 -11.23 1.45 -20.12
C VAL A 178 -12.45 1.09 -20.98
N GLN A 179 -12.31 0.18 -21.94
CA GLN A 179 -13.42 -0.29 -22.78
C GLN A 179 -14.45 -1.08 -21.98
N ASP A 180 -14.00 -1.90 -21.03
CA ASP A 180 -14.87 -2.67 -20.15
C ASP A 180 -15.69 -1.74 -19.25
N ALA A 181 -15.05 -0.72 -18.67
CA ALA A 181 -15.73 0.32 -17.89
C ALA A 181 -16.74 1.12 -18.74
N THR A 182 -16.40 1.43 -19.99
CA THR A 182 -17.29 2.13 -20.92
C THR A 182 -18.53 1.30 -21.23
N GLN A 183 -18.34 0.01 -21.54
CA GLN A 183 -19.43 -0.91 -21.81
C GLN A 183 -20.35 -1.06 -20.60
N LEU A 184 -19.78 -1.21 -19.40
CA LEU A 184 -20.51 -1.38 -18.16
C LEU A 184 -21.39 -0.16 -17.84
N ILE A 185 -20.91 1.07 -18.07
CA ILE A 185 -21.73 2.28 -17.94
C ILE A 185 -22.86 2.30 -18.99
N LEU A 186 -22.56 1.98 -20.25
CA LEU A 186 -23.58 1.99 -21.31
C LEU A 186 -24.69 0.96 -21.08
N GLU A 187 -24.35 -0.24 -20.63
CA GLU A 187 -25.32 -1.29 -20.32
C GLU A 187 -26.25 -0.88 -19.18
N ASP A 188 -25.71 -0.26 -18.14
CA ASP A 188 -26.50 0.23 -16.99
C ASP A 188 -27.47 1.35 -17.40
N PHE A 189 -27.03 2.28 -18.28
CA PHE A 189 -27.92 3.31 -18.85
C PHE A 189 -29.05 2.76 -19.72
N LEU A 190 -28.78 1.73 -20.51
CA LEU A 190 -29.79 1.12 -21.38
C LEU A 190 -30.85 0.34 -20.60
N VAL A 191 -30.53 -0.13 -19.39
CA VAL A 191 -31.48 -0.83 -18.52
C VAL A 191 -32.43 0.16 -17.82
N ASP A 192 -31.94 1.34 -17.42
CA ASP A 192 -32.74 2.35 -16.70
C ASP A 192 -33.81 3.05 -17.58
N ASP A 193 -33.69 2.99 -18.92
CA ASP A 193 -34.65 3.58 -19.88
C ASP A 193 -35.81 2.62 -20.29
N SER A 194 -35.88 1.41 -19.70
CA SER A 194 -36.90 0.37 -20.01
C SER A 194 -37.98 0.22 -18.93
#